data_AF-A0A8H6SPT7-F1
#
_entry.id   AF-A0A8H6SPT7-F1
#
_cell.length_a   1.000
_cell.length_b   1.000
_cell.length_c   1.000
_cell.angle_alpha   90.00
_cell.angle_beta   90.00
_cell.angle_gamma   90.00
#
_symmetry.space_group_name_H-M   'P 1'
#
loop_
_entity.id
_entity.type
_entity.pdbx_description
1 polymer ?
#
loop_
_entity_poly.entity_id
_entity_poly.type
_entity_poly.pdbx_seq_one_letter_code
_entity_poly.pdbx_strand_id
1 'polypeptide(L)'
;MLGFFQSSFRAIADSLKPSVPPPPAPKENLEDLSIRHLLVRAELLRMSTLKWERLARLPERTEDERAEAAHIYSQVKEQHAKVQEIILLKQRPPAKKSV
;
A
#
# COMPACT_ATOMS: atom_id res chain seq x y z
N MET A 1 22.77 7.16 -36.97
CA MET A 1 22.89 6.17 -35.87
C MET A 1 22.60 6.86 -34.53
N LEU A 2 21.32 7.00 -34.17
CA LEU A 2 20.88 7.69 -32.94
C LEU A 2 19.66 6.98 -32.35
N GLY A 3 19.68 5.63 -32.38
CA GLY A 3 18.52 4.79 -32.08
C GLY A 3 18.65 3.88 -30.85
N PHE A 4 19.77 3.91 -30.12
CA PHE A 4 20.04 2.91 -29.07
C PHE A 4 20.02 3.44 -27.63
N PHE A 5 20.02 4.75 -27.39
CA PHE A 5 20.04 5.30 -26.02
C PHE A 5 18.69 5.81 -25.50
N GLN A 6 17.70 6.06 -26.38
CA GLN A 6 16.35 6.46 -25.93
C GLN A 6 15.48 5.28 -25.46
N SER A 7 15.75 4.05 -25.94
CA SER A 7 14.96 2.88 -25.55
C SER A 7 15.25 2.39 -24.13
N SER A 8 16.47 2.53 -23.63
CA SER A 8 16.80 2.08 -22.28
C SER A 8 16.23 3.01 -21.20
N PHE A 9 16.21 4.33 -21.42
CA PHE A 9 15.59 5.25 -20.48
C PHE A 9 14.06 5.14 -20.48
N ARG A 10 13.42 4.88 -21.62
CA ARG A 10 11.97 4.64 -21.65
C ARG A 10 11.61 3.29 -21.03
N ALA A 11 12.43 2.26 -21.19
CA ALA A 11 12.25 0.98 -20.50
C ALA A 11 12.49 1.07 -18.97
N ILE A 12 13.45 1.90 -18.53
CA ILE A 12 13.69 2.16 -17.11
C ILE A 12 12.61 3.10 -16.54
N ALA A 13 12.13 4.08 -17.30
CA ALA A 13 11.01 4.94 -16.91
C ALA A 13 9.67 4.18 -16.92
N ASP A 14 9.49 3.19 -17.81
CA ASP A 14 8.36 2.26 -17.76
C ASP A 14 8.54 1.17 -16.69
N SER A 15 9.77 0.86 -16.25
CA SER A 15 10.03 0.03 -15.05
C SER A 15 9.98 0.80 -13.73
N LEU A 16 10.06 2.13 -13.78
CA LEU A 16 9.95 3.07 -12.65
C LEU A 16 8.60 3.76 -12.58
N LYS A 17 7.78 3.71 -13.64
CA LYS A 17 6.32 3.77 -13.50
C LYS A 17 5.99 2.76 -12.41
N PRO A 18 5.26 3.14 -11.38
CA PRO A 18 4.71 2.15 -10.49
C PRO A 18 3.70 1.32 -11.30
N SER A 19 4.17 0.28 -11.97
CA SER A 19 3.39 -0.93 -12.23
C SER A 19 3.22 -1.72 -10.92
N VAL A 20 3.23 -1.03 -9.78
CA VAL A 20 2.51 -1.48 -8.61
C VAL A 20 1.08 -1.10 -8.96
N PRO A 21 0.25 -2.04 -9.47
CA PRO A 21 -1.16 -1.74 -9.63
C PRO A 21 -1.65 -1.14 -8.30
N PRO A 22 -2.55 -0.14 -8.33
CA PRO A 22 -3.21 0.28 -7.09
C PRO A 22 -3.62 -0.99 -6.36
N PRO A 23 -3.34 -1.12 -5.05
CA PRO A 23 -3.59 -2.36 -4.33
C PRO A 23 -5.00 -2.80 -4.69
N PRO A 24 -5.17 -3.99 -5.30
CA PRO A 24 -6.46 -4.39 -5.85
C PRO A 24 -7.50 -4.14 -4.77
N ALA A 25 -8.56 -3.41 -5.12
CA ALA A 25 -9.69 -3.23 -4.22
C ALA A 25 -10.01 -4.62 -3.65
N PRO A 26 -10.01 -4.81 -2.32
CA PRO A 26 -10.17 -6.14 -1.75
C PRO A 26 -11.45 -6.75 -2.29
N LYS A 27 -11.33 -7.68 -3.24
CA LYS A 27 -12.44 -8.50 -3.71
C LYS A 27 -12.86 -9.49 -2.61
N GLU A 28 -11.97 -9.71 -1.65
CA GLU A 28 -12.22 -10.44 -0.42
C GLU A 28 -12.74 -9.49 0.66
N ASN A 29 -13.88 -9.85 1.23
CA ASN A 29 -14.38 -9.21 2.43
C ASN A 29 -13.36 -9.42 3.58
N LEU A 30 -12.80 -8.33 4.10
CA LEU A 30 -11.77 -8.37 5.15
C LEU A 30 -12.28 -9.05 6.43
N GLU A 31 -13.59 -9.03 6.66
CA GLU A 31 -14.22 -9.65 7.82
C GLU A 31 -14.17 -11.18 7.76
N ASP A 32 -14.07 -11.77 6.56
CA ASP A 32 -14.04 -13.23 6.37
C ASP A 32 -12.62 -13.79 6.52
N LEU A 33 -11.60 -12.93 6.53
CA LEU A 33 -10.21 -13.35 6.70
C LEU A 33 -9.92 -13.78 8.13
N SER A 34 -9.10 -14.84 8.26
CA SER A 34 -8.59 -15.26 9.57
C SER A 34 -7.60 -14.23 10.13
N ILE A 35 -7.45 -14.20 11.46
CA ILE A 35 -6.53 -13.26 12.15
C ILE A 35 -5.10 -13.36 11.59
N ARG A 36 -4.62 -14.56 11.26
CA ARG A 36 -3.28 -14.76 10.68
C ARG A 36 -3.14 -14.05 9.33
N HIS A 37 -4.14 -14.15 8.44
CA HIS A 37 -4.12 -13.47 7.15
C HIS A 37 -4.21 -11.95 7.31
N LEU A 38 -5.02 -11.47 8.25
CA LEU A 38 -5.12 -10.05 8.54
C LEU A 38 -3.80 -9.48 9.07
N LEU A 39 -3.09 -10.19 9.94
CA LEU A 39 -1.77 -9.78 10.43
C LEU A 39 -0.72 -9.71 9.31
N VAL A 40 -0.70 -10.69 8.42
CA VAL A 40 0.18 -10.67 7.23
C VAL A 40 -0.15 -9.48 6.34
N ARG A 41 -1.44 -9.23 6.09
CA ARG A 41 -1.89 -8.09 5.27
C ARG A 41 -1.55 -6.74 5.91
N ALA A 42 -1.68 -6.63 7.23
CA ALA A 42 -1.29 -5.43 7.97
C ALA A 42 0.21 -5.15 7.80
N GLU A 43 1.07 -6.17 7.91
CA GLU A 43 2.51 -6.00 7.75
C GLU A 43 2.89 -5.60 6.32
N LEU A 44 2.24 -6.20 5.31
CA LEU A 44 2.44 -5.81 3.91
C LEU A 44 2.03 -4.35 3.66
N LEU A 45 0.89 -3.93 4.21
CA LEU A 45 0.42 -2.55 4.12
C LEU A 45 1.37 -1.58 4.83
N ARG A 46 1.85 -1.92 6.05
CA ARG A 46 2.84 -1.13 6.79
C ARG A 46 4.12 -0.92 5.99
N MET A 47 4.67 -1.98 5.41
CA MET A 47 5.88 -1.91 4.57
C MET A 47 5.65 -1.07 3.31
N SER A 48 4.47 -1.20 2.69
CA SER A 48 4.06 -0.37 1.54
C SER A 48 3.96 1.11 1.91
N THR A 49 3.31 1.44 3.04
CA THR A 49 3.20 2.82 3.54
C THR A 49 4.56 3.48 3.70
N LEU A 50 5.54 2.79 4.29
CA LEU A 50 6.91 3.30 4.45
C LEU A 50 7.62 3.55 3.12
N LYS A 51 7.38 2.70 2.12
CA LYS A 51 7.95 2.87 0.78
C LYS A 51 7.38 4.10 0.10
N TRP A 52 6.06 4.29 0.14
CA TRP A 52 5.39 5.43 -0.50
C TRP A 52 5.69 6.75 0.19
N GLU A 53 5.80 6.75 1.51
CA GLU A 53 6.22 7.93 2.28
C GLU A 53 7.63 8.41 1.86
N ARG A 54 8.56 7.48 1.67
CA ARG A 54 9.90 7.81 1.17
C ARG A 54 9.84 8.38 -0.24
N LEU A 55 9.10 7.74 -1.14
CA LEU A 55 8.96 8.19 -2.54
C LEU A 55 8.36 9.59 -2.64
N ALA A 56 7.35 9.92 -1.82
CA ALA A 56 6.72 11.25 -1.79
C ALA A 56 7.68 12.37 -1.32
N ARG A 57 8.75 12.01 -0.59
CA ARG A 57 9.73 12.95 -0.03
C ARG A 57 11.03 13.04 -0.82
N LEU A 58 11.21 12.25 -1.88
CA LEU A 58 12.42 12.29 -2.70
C LEU A 58 12.48 13.61 -3.49
N PRO A 59 13.55 14.41 -3.33
CA PRO A 59 13.66 15.72 -4.00
C PRO A 59 13.93 15.60 -5.51
N GLU A 60 14.40 14.45 -5.97
CA GLU A 60 14.72 14.17 -7.39
C GLU A 60 13.48 13.85 -8.24
N ARG A 61 12.30 13.76 -7.63
CA ARG A 61 11.02 13.43 -8.29
C ARG A 61 10.29 14.69 -8.74
N THR A 62 9.54 14.59 -9.83
CA THR A 62 8.69 15.69 -10.28
C THR A 62 7.59 15.98 -9.24
N GLU A 63 6.97 17.15 -9.34
CA GLU A 63 5.83 17.49 -8.48
C GLU A 63 4.67 16.51 -8.66
N ASP A 64 4.38 16.11 -9.91
CA ASP A 64 3.35 15.12 -10.24
C ASP A 64 3.64 13.74 -9.62
N GLU A 65 4.89 13.27 -9.70
CA GLU A 65 5.30 11.98 -9.12
C GLU A 65 5.20 11.99 -7.58
N ARG A 66 5.50 13.13 -6.95
CA ARG A 66 5.35 13.29 -5.50
C ARG A 66 3.88 13.35 -5.09
N ALA A 67 3.04 14.03 -5.88
CA ALA A 67 1.59 14.08 -5.66
C ALA A 67 0.95 12.69 -5.82
N GLU A 68 1.34 11.93 -6.83
CA GLU A 68 0.89 10.55 -7.03
C GLU A 68 1.33 9.65 -5.87
N ALA A 69 2.60 9.71 -5.47
CA ALA A 69 3.11 8.96 -4.33
C ALA A 69 2.41 9.33 -3.01
N ALA A 70 2.12 10.62 -2.78
CA ALA A 70 1.36 11.08 -1.62
C ALA A 70 -0.10 10.58 -1.65
N HIS A 71 -0.73 10.55 -2.82
CA HIS A 71 -2.07 10.00 -3.00
C HIS A 71 -2.10 8.50 -2.66
N ILE A 72 -1.17 7.72 -3.22
CA ILE A 72 -1.06 6.28 -2.95
C ILE A 72 -0.73 6.02 -1.46
N TYR A 73 0.18 6.82 -0.87
CA TYR A 73 0.47 6.76 0.56
C TYR A 73 -0.81 6.91 1.41
N SER A 74 -1.66 7.88 1.09
CA SER A 74 -2.93 8.10 1.80
C SER A 74 -3.86 6.88 1.70
N GLN A 75 -4.03 6.32 0.51
CA GLN A 75 -4.88 5.14 0.29
C GLN A 75 -4.38 3.92 1.07
N VAL A 76 -3.07 3.62 1.00
CA VAL A 76 -2.47 2.47 1.69
C VAL A 76 -2.56 2.65 3.21
N LYS A 77 -2.37 3.88 3.72
CA LYS A 77 -2.52 4.20 5.14
C LYS A 77 -3.94 3.96 5.63
N GLU A 78 -4.95 4.38 4.85
CA GLU A 78 -6.36 4.15 5.19
C GLU A 78 -6.70 2.65 5.20
N GLN A 79 -6.23 1.90 4.20
CA GLN A 79 -6.40 0.43 4.17
C GLN A 79 -5.73 -0.24 5.36
N HIS A 80 -4.54 0.20 5.75
CA HIS A 80 -3.84 -0.32 6.92
C HIS A 80 -4.66 -0.11 8.20
N ALA A 81 -5.23 1.09 8.39
CA ALA A 81 -6.07 1.40 9.54
C ALA A 81 -7.30 0.49 9.63
N LYS A 82 -8.00 0.26 8.50
CA LYS A 82 -9.17 -0.64 8.44
C LYS A 82 -8.81 -2.08 8.83
N VAL A 83 -7.67 -2.60 8.34
CA VAL A 83 -7.21 -3.95 8.70
C VAL A 83 -6.87 -4.04 10.19
N GLN A 84 -6.20 -3.01 10.75
CA GLN A 84 -5.88 -2.95 12.18
C GLN A 84 -7.14 -2.95 13.05
N GLU A 85 -8.16 -2.20 12.67
CA GLU A 85 -9.45 -2.17 13.37
C GLU A 85 -10.10 -3.57 13.42
N ILE A 86 -10.14 -4.28 12.28
CA ILE A 86 -10.71 -5.63 12.22
C ILE A 86 -9.90 -6.62 13.09
N ILE A 87 -8.57 -6.51 13.10
CA ILE A 87 -7.72 -7.33 13.98
C ILE A 87 -8.09 -7.09 15.44
N LEU A 88 -8.20 -5.83 15.86
CA LEU A 88 -8.58 -5.46 17.23
C LEU A 88 -9.96 -6.01 17.60
N LEU A 89 -10.94 -5.91 16.69
CA LEU A 89 -12.28 -6.44 16.91
C LEU A 89 -12.30 -7.95 17.05
N LYS A 90 -11.53 -8.68 16.23
CA LYS A 90 -11.44 -10.14 16.29
C LYS A 90 -10.67 -10.66 17.51
N GLN A 91 -9.76 -9.86 18.06
CA GLN A 91 -9.01 -10.20 19.27
C GLN A 91 -9.72 -9.79 20.56
N ARG A 92 -10.81 -9.00 20.49
CA ARG A 92 -11.58 -8.65 21.68
C ARG A 92 -12.13 -9.93 22.31
N PRO A 93 -11.89 -10.16 23.61
CA PRO A 93 -12.58 -11.23 24.32
C PRO A 93 -14.09 -10.98 24.26
N PRO A 94 -14.92 -12.04 24.17
CA PRO A 94 -16.37 -11.86 24.25
C PRO A 94 -16.66 -11.12 25.57
N ALA A 95 -17.43 -10.04 25.48
CA ALA A 95 -17.83 -9.28 26.66
C ALA A 95 -18.42 -10.28 27.66
N LYS A 96 -17.75 -10.42 28.81
CA LYS A 96 -18.26 -11.27 29.89
C LYS A 96 -19.66 -10.74 30.20
N LYS A 97 -20.69 -11.53 29.92
CA LYS A 97 -22.03 -11.26 30.44
C LYS A 97 -21.88 -11.34 31.95
N SER A 98 -21.86 -10.19 32.61
CA SER A 98 -22.02 -10.11 34.06
C SER A 98 -23.36 -10.76 34.36
N VAL A 99 -23.31 -11.95 34.98
CA VAL A 99 -24.46 -12.62 35.57
C VAL A 99 -24.83 -11.88 36.85
#